data_AF-A0A926E402-F1
#
_entry.id   AF-A0A926E402-F1
#
_cell.length_a   1.000
_cell.length_b   1.000
_cell.length_c   1.000
_cell.angle_alpha   90.00
_cell.angle_beta   90.00
_cell.angle_gamma   90.00
#
_symmetry.space_group_name_H-M   'P 1'
#
loop_
_entity.id
_entity.type
_entity.pdbx_description
1 polymer ?
#
loop_
_entity_poly.entity_id
_entity_poly.type
_entity_poly.pdbx_seq_one_letter_code
_entity_poly.pdbx_strand_id
1 'polypeptide(L)'
;MKKVRIAWSRVLFWTLIGLFLFGIFWFSYNTGDRLYKKYDRYCAPINELIKDVEFFSGGIGEKQIVLCDQNYDVIKVIPFDGYQKSFHIRQMFRDGVDGVVFFEMGWAVDDSYGIVYINDSQKNKLLDGFDLMDQTGYHKIGTPKRERHGIYNGPHKWMPDVTYLKRLGPNVYSYSTMTPR
;
A
#
# COMPACT_ATOMS: atom_id res chain seq x y z
N MET A 1 -50.71 -2.83 -27.04
CA MET A 1 -49.48 -3.64 -26.97
C MET A 1 -48.15 -2.86 -27.09
N LYS A 2 -48.02 -1.82 -27.94
CA LYS A 2 -46.74 -1.06 -28.08
C LYS A 2 -46.23 -0.41 -26.79
N LYS A 3 -47.11 0.18 -25.96
CA LYS A 3 -46.73 0.84 -24.69
C LYS A 3 -46.08 -0.11 -23.67
N VAL A 4 -46.52 -1.37 -23.63
CA VAL A 4 -45.99 -2.40 -22.73
C VAL A 4 -44.57 -2.80 -23.16
N ARG A 5 -44.31 -2.97 -24.46
CA ARG A 5 -42.95 -3.29 -24.97
C ARG A 5 -41.92 -2.20 -24.69
N ILE A 6 -42.31 -0.93 -24.76
CA ILE A 6 -41.42 0.21 -24.46
C ILE A 6 -41.10 0.26 -22.96
N ALA A 7 -42.07 -0.04 -22.09
CA ALA A 7 -41.85 -0.10 -20.65
C ALA A 7 -40.84 -1.21 -20.28
N TRP A 8 -40.99 -2.42 -20.84
CA TRP A 8 -40.06 -3.52 -20.59
C TRP A 8 -38.65 -3.27 -21.14
N SER A 9 -38.53 -2.61 -22.30
CA SER A 9 -37.23 -2.22 -22.86
C SER A 9 -36.48 -1.21 -21.97
N ARG A 10 -37.20 -0.26 -21.36
CA ARG A 10 -36.60 0.70 -20.40
C ARG A 10 -36.15 0.01 -19.11
N VAL A 11 -36.96 -0.89 -18.56
CA VAL A 11 -36.58 -1.66 -17.36
C VAL A 11 -35.33 -2.50 -17.64
N LEU A 12 -35.29 -3.23 -18.76
CA LEU A 12 -34.14 -4.05 -19.12
C LEU A 12 -32.87 -3.19 -19.29
N PHE A 13 -32.98 -2.03 -19.94
CA PHE A 13 -31.85 -1.11 -20.13
C PHE A 13 -31.27 -0.61 -18.81
N TRP A 14 -32.10 -0.16 -17.87
CA TRP A 14 -31.65 0.29 -16.56
C TRP A 14 -31.06 -0.84 -15.70
N THR A 15 -31.62 -2.05 -15.79
CA THR A 15 -31.05 -3.24 -15.11
C THR A 15 -29.66 -3.57 -15.64
N LEU A 16 -29.46 -3.53 -16.96
CA LEU A 16 -28.15 -3.79 -17.57
C LEU A 16 -27.11 -2.74 -17.18
N ILE A 17 -27.49 -1.46 -17.14
CA ILE A 17 -26.62 -0.39 -16.64
C ILE A 17 -26.26 -0.62 -15.16
N GLY A 18 -27.24 -0.96 -14.33
CA GLY A 18 -27.02 -1.26 -12.92
C GLY A 18 -26.02 -2.41 -12.72
N LEU A 19 -26.17 -3.50 -13.48
CA LEU A 19 -25.24 -4.62 -13.45
C LEU A 19 -23.84 -4.25 -13.95
N PHE A 20 -23.75 -3.42 -14.99
CA PHE A 20 -22.47 -2.95 -15.53
C PHE A 20 -21.72 -2.07 -14.51
N LEU A 21 -22.41 -1.11 -13.90
CA LEU A 21 -21.83 -0.24 -12.87
C LEU A 21 -21.46 -1.01 -11.60
N PHE A 22 -22.30 -1.96 -11.18
CA PHE A 22 -21.97 -2.87 -10.09
C PHE A 22 -20.74 -3.71 -10.40
N GLY A 23 -20.62 -4.22 -11.64
CA GLY A 23 -19.45 -4.93 -12.14
C GLY A 23 -18.18 -4.09 -12.09
N ILE A 24 -18.23 -2.82 -12.53
CA ILE A 24 -17.10 -1.88 -12.43
C ILE A 24 -16.74 -1.63 -10.98
N PHE A 25 -17.71 -1.31 -10.12
CA PHE A 25 -17.46 -1.04 -8.70
C PHE A 25 -16.84 -2.25 -7.99
N TRP A 26 -17.40 -3.44 -8.21
CA TRP A 26 -16.89 -4.70 -7.65
C TRP A 26 -15.49 -5.03 -8.18
N PHE A 27 -15.24 -4.78 -9.47
CA PHE A 27 -13.92 -4.96 -10.08
C PHE A 27 -12.90 -4.01 -9.45
N SER A 28 -13.19 -2.71 -9.35
CA SER A 28 -12.31 -1.72 -8.72
C SER A 28 -11.99 -2.06 -7.26
N TYR A 29 -12.99 -2.43 -6.46
CA TYR A 29 -12.80 -2.78 -5.05
C TYR A 29 -11.93 -4.03 -4.85
N ASN A 30 -12.16 -5.09 -5.64
CA ASN A 30 -11.36 -6.32 -5.56
C ASN A 30 -9.95 -6.17 -6.15
N THR A 31 -9.72 -5.19 -7.02
CA THR A 31 -8.43 -5.04 -7.71
C THR A 31 -7.38 -4.41 -6.79
N GLY A 32 -7.75 -3.45 -5.94
CA GLY A 32 -6.82 -2.79 -5.01
C GLY A 32 -6.16 -3.77 -4.04
N ASP A 33 -6.94 -4.56 -3.31
CA ASP A 33 -6.40 -5.54 -2.35
C ASP A 33 -5.55 -6.63 -3.02
N ARG A 34 -5.93 -7.06 -4.22
CA ARG A 34 -5.15 -8.01 -5.01
C ARG A 34 -3.82 -7.41 -5.48
N LEU A 35 -3.83 -6.12 -5.84
CA LEU A 35 -2.62 -5.41 -6.26
C LEU A 35 -1.62 -5.32 -5.09
N TYR A 36 -2.05 -4.86 -3.93
CA TYR A 36 -1.16 -4.77 -2.75
C TYR A 36 -0.61 -6.13 -2.32
N LYS A 37 -1.42 -7.20 -2.34
CA LYS A 37 -0.92 -8.57 -2.10
C LYS A 37 0.03 -9.08 -3.18
N LYS A 38 -0.10 -8.60 -4.42
CA LYS A 38 0.84 -8.94 -5.49
C LYS A 38 2.18 -8.23 -5.26
N TYR A 39 2.14 -6.94 -4.92
CA TYR A 39 3.33 -6.17 -4.60
C TYR A 39 4.02 -6.65 -3.33
N ASP A 40 3.27 -7.05 -2.29
CA ASP A 40 3.85 -7.60 -1.06
C ASP A 40 4.67 -8.86 -1.35
N ARG A 41 4.12 -9.79 -2.15
CA ARG A 41 4.86 -10.99 -2.57
C ARG A 41 6.14 -10.68 -3.35
N TYR A 42 6.19 -9.55 -4.06
CA TYR A 42 7.37 -9.12 -4.80
C TYR A 42 8.37 -8.38 -3.92
N CYS A 43 7.91 -7.51 -3.01
CA CYS A 43 8.75 -6.69 -2.15
C CYS A 43 9.30 -7.49 -0.95
N ALA A 44 8.57 -8.49 -0.45
CA ALA A 44 8.98 -9.29 0.70
C ALA A 44 10.38 -9.93 0.55
N PRO A 45 10.72 -10.65 -0.54
CA PRO A 45 12.08 -11.20 -0.70
C PRO A 45 13.15 -10.10 -0.83
N ILE A 46 12.81 -8.92 -1.37
CA ILE A 46 13.74 -7.79 -1.44
C ILE A 46 13.97 -7.22 -0.04
N ASN A 47 12.90 -7.04 0.75
CA ASN A 47 12.98 -6.60 2.13
C ASN A 47 13.88 -7.53 2.96
N GLU A 48 13.74 -8.84 2.82
CA GLU A 48 14.60 -9.81 3.51
C GLU A 48 16.09 -9.62 3.19
N LEU A 49 16.44 -9.17 1.99
CA LEU A 49 17.83 -8.90 1.61
C LEU A 49 18.39 -7.59 2.18
N ILE A 50 17.54 -6.63 2.49
CA ILE A 50 17.94 -5.25 2.84
C ILE A 50 17.57 -4.83 4.27
N LYS A 51 16.73 -5.60 4.98
CA LYS A 51 16.19 -5.25 6.31
C LYS A 51 17.24 -5.01 7.39
N ASP A 52 18.44 -5.56 7.24
CA ASP A 52 19.55 -5.41 8.18
C ASP A 52 20.64 -4.44 7.67
N VAL A 53 20.40 -3.78 6.52
CA VAL A 53 21.33 -2.80 5.95
C VAL A 53 20.82 -1.39 6.23
N GLU A 54 21.68 -0.54 6.78
CA GLU A 54 21.40 0.89 6.87
C GLU A 54 21.60 1.53 5.49
N PHE A 55 20.56 2.16 4.96
CA PHE A 55 20.60 2.89 3.68
C PHE A 55 19.64 4.06 3.74
N PHE A 56 19.83 5.06 2.89
CA PHE A 56 18.89 6.18 2.74
C PHE A 56 17.94 5.93 1.58
N SER A 57 18.48 5.50 0.43
CA SER A 57 17.72 5.26 -0.79
C SER A 57 18.15 3.96 -1.46
N GLY A 58 17.29 3.35 -2.26
CA GLY A 58 17.60 2.17 -3.03
C GLY A 58 16.75 2.03 -4.28
N GLY A 59 17.32 1.33 -5.27
CA GLY A 59 16.67 1.01 -6.55
C GLY A 59 16.86 -0.46 -6.92
N ILE A 60 15.95 -0.97 -7.73
CA ILE A 60 15.97 -2.36 -8.22
C ILE A 60 16.19 -2.33 -9.74
N GLY A 61 17.26 -2.97 -10.19
CA GLY A 61 17.61 -3.13 -11.61
C GLY A 61 17.58 -4.59 -12.05
N GLU A 62 17.87 -4.85 -13.32
CA GLU A 62 17.67 -6.16 -13.99
C GLU A 62 18.34 -7.37 -13.33
N LYS A 63 19.37 -7.17 -12.50
CA LYS A 63 20.09 -8.24 -11.79
C LYS A 63 20.58 -7.85 -10.40
N GLN A 64 20.16 -6.69 -9.91
CA GLN A 64 20.75 -6.14 -8.69
C GLN A 64 19.83 -5.18 -7.97
N ILE A 65 20.01 -5.10 -6.67
CA ILE A 65 19.52 -4.03 -5.83
C ILE A 65 20.70 -3.12 -5.51
N VAL A 66 20.55 -1.82 -5.71
CA VAL A 66 21.55 -0.82 -5.38
C VAL A 66 21.02 -0.02 -4.20
N LEU A 67 21.81 0.08 -3.14
CA LEU A 67 21.52 0.87 -1.95
C LEU A 67 22.52 2.02 -1.85
N CYS A 68 22.01 3.19 -1.49
CA CYS A 68 22.75 4.43 -1.39
C CYS A 68 22.59 5.08 -0.01
N ASP A 69 23.56 5.89 0.39
CA ASP A 69 23.50 6.74 1.57
C ASP A 69 22.78 8.08 1.30
N GLN A 70 22.83 9.00 2.27
CA GLN A 70 22.21 10.32 2.20
C GLN A 70 22.82 11.23 1.11
N ASN A 71 24.07 11.00 0.72
CA ASN A 71 24.74 11.71 -0.36
C ASN A 71 24.47 11.07 -1.73
N TYR A 72 23.64 10.02 -1.77
CA TYR A 72 23.39 9.16 -2.93
C TYR A 72 24.61 8.34 -3.37
N ASP A 73 25.62 8.22 -2.52
CA ASP A 73 26.76 7.36 -2.78
C ASP A 73 26.37 5.89 -2.61
N VAL A 74 26.82 5.02 -3.52
CA VAL A 74 26.51 3.59 -3.48
C VAL A 74 27.24 2.94 -2.32
N ILE A 75 26.47 2.40 -1.36
CA ILE A 75 27.01 1.70 -0.20
C ILE A 75 26.97 0.19 -0.36
N LYS A 76 26.03 -0.34 -1.14
CA LYS A 76 25.88 -1.78 -1.32
C LYS A 76 25.19 -2.10 -2.65
N VAL A 77 25.71 -3.11 -3.33
CA VAL A 77 25.07 -3.74 -4.50
C VAL A 77 24.81 -5.20 -4.15
N ILE A 78 23.56 -5.62 -4.25
CA ILE A 78 23.12 -6.96 -3.87
C ILE A 78 22.64 -7.66 -5.14
N PRO A 79 23.21 -8.83 -5.51
CA PRO A 79 22.69 -9.63 -6.62
C PRO A 79 21.21 -9.98 -6.41
N PHE A 80 20.40 -9.76 -7.44
CA PHE A 80 18.97 -10.01 -7.41
C PHE A 80 18.45 -10.34 -8.81
N ASP A 81 18.31 -11.63 -9.10
CA ASP A 81 17.77 -12.11 -10.39
C ASP A 81 16.24 -12.04 -10.48
N GLY A 82 15.57 -11.60 -9.41
CA GLY A 82 14.12 -11.54 -9.31
C GLY A 82 13.48 -10.33 -9.99
N TYR A 83 14.23 -9.50 -10.72
CA TYR A 83 13.71 -8.26 -11.29
C TYR A 83 12.55 -8.51 -12.25
N GLN A 84 11.44 -7.81 -12.02
CA GLN A 84 10.26 -7.84 -12.87
C GLN A 84 9.82 -6.43 -13.20
N LYS A 85 10.02 -6.02 -14.46
CA LYS A 85 9.63 -4.70 -14.99
C LYS A 85 8.13 -4.36 -14.78
N SER A 86 7.28 -5.37 -14.63
CA SER A 86 5.83 -5.19 -14.38
C SER A 86 5.50 -4.64 -12.99
N PHE A 87 6.46 -4.67 -12.06
CA PHE A 87 6.35 -4.05 -10.76
C PHE A 87 7.08 -2.72 -10.79
N HIS A 88 6.29 -1.64 -10.81
CA HIS A 88 6.83 -0.29 -10.72
C HIS A 88 7.14 -0.02 -9.25
N ILE A 89 8.37 -0.31 -8.84
CA ILE A 89 8.92 0.20 -7.58
C ILE A 89 9.79 1.37 -7.96
N ARG A 90 9.34 2.57 -7.59
CA ARG A 90 10.02 3.80 -7.92
C ARG A 90 11.26 3.99 -7.06
N GLN A 91 11.11 3.82 -5.76
CA GLN A 91 12.18 4.02 -4.80
C GLN A 91 11.97 3.13 -3.58
N MET A 92 13.08 2.71 -2.98
CA MET A 92 13.13 2.18 -1.64
C MET A 92 13.81 3.18 -0.74
N PHE A 93 13.33 3.36 0.48
CA PHE A 93 14.03 4.15 1.48
C PHE A 93 13.82 3.53 2.85
N ARG A 94 14.78 3.75 3.74
CA ARG A 94 14.71 3.30 5.13
C ARG A 94 14.66 4.52 6.02
N ASP A 95 13.70 4.55 6.94
CA ASP A 95 13.75 5.54 8.01
C ASP A 95 14.81 5.10 9.02
N GLY A 96 15.81 5.96 9.21
CA GLY A 96 17.01 5.69 10.00
C GLY A 96 16.73 5.44 11.48
N VAL A 97 15.54 5.78 11.97
CA VAL A 97 15.25 5.68 13.41
C VAL A 97 14.69 4.30 13.80
N ASP A 98 13.93 3.60 12.95
CA ASP A 98 13.07 2.51 13.44
C ASP A 98 12.99 1.24 12.58
N GLY A 99 13.98 1.02 11.69
CA GLY A 99 14.06 -0.22 10.92
C GLY A 99 12.88 -0.41 9.96
N VAL A 100 12.26 0.69 9.55
CA VAL A 100 11.13 0.72 8.65
C VAL A 100 11.65 0.88 7.22
N VAL A 101 11.20 0.01 6.32
CA VAL A 101 11.56 0.05 4.90
C VAL A 101 10.31 0.31 4.07
N PHE A 102 10.39 1.33 3.23
CA PHE A 102 9.33 1.73 2.32
C PHE A 102 9.66 1.28 0.90
N PHE A 103 8.66 0.72 0.24
CA PHE A 103 8.65 0.40 -1.17
C PHE A 103 7.60 1.28 -1.84
N GLU A 104 8.07 2.35 -2.45
CA GLU A 104 7.19 3.32 -3.10
C GLU A 104 6.85 2.85 -4.51
N MET A 105 5.56 2.74 -4.83
CA MET A 105 5.10 2.17 -6.09
C MET A 105 4.73 3.22 -7.15
N GLY A 106 4.30 4.41 -6.72
CA GLY A 106 3.87 5.45 -7.64
C GLY A 106 3.40 6.71 -6.93
N TRP A 107 3.32 7.79 -7.70
CA TRP A 107 2.84 9.10 -7.23
C TRP A 107 1.63 9.55 -8.02
N ALA A 108 0.72 10.27 -7.38
CA ALA A 108 -0.22 11.16 -8.05
C ALA A 108 0.08 12.60 -7.59
N VAL A 109 0.78 13.37 -8.44
CA VAL A 109 1.28 14.71 -8.10
C VAL A 109 2.25 14.64 -6.90
N ASP A 110 1.78 15.04 -5.71
CA ASP A 110 2.53 15.09 -4.45
C ASP A 110 2.23 13.89 -3.53
N ASP A 111 1.29 13.02 -3.94
CA ASP A 111 0.90 11.89 -3.13
C ASP A 111 1.66 10.62 -3.52
N SER A 112 2.14 9.85 -2.54
CA SER A 112 2.77 8.55 -2.71
C SER A 112 1.91 7.41 -2.18
N TYR A 113 2.06 6.23 -2.77
CA TYR A 113 1.49 4.99 -2.23
C TYR A 113 2.48 3.83 -2.39
N GLY A 114 2.41 2.87 -1.49
CA GLY A 114 3.44 1.85 -1.39
C GLY A 114 3.16 0.75 -0.39
N ILE A 115 4.20 -0.04 -0.15
CA ILE A 115 4.24 -1.05 0.90
C ILE A 115 5.29 -0.63 1.91
N VAL A 116 4.97 -0.78 3.19
CA VAL A 116 5.89 -0.54 4.28
C VAL A 116 6.10 -1.83 5.08
N TYR A 117 7.36 -2.14 5.37
CA TYR A 117 7.79 -3.23 6.25
C TYR A 117 8.39 -2.65 7.53
N ILE A 118 7.98 -3.19 8.67
CA ILE A 118 8.48 -2.80 9.98
C ILE A 118 9.38 -3.93 10.48
N ASN A 119 10.69 -3.78 10.28
CA ASN A 119 11.63 -4.88 10.53
C ASN A 119 12.09 -4.98 12.00
N ASP A 120 11.84 -3.96 12.83
CA ASP A 120 12.06 -4.00 14.27
C ASP A 120 10.74 -4.15 15.04
N SER A 121 10.48 -5.37 15.52
CA SER A 121 9.25 -5.71 16.26
C SER A 121 9.17 -5.08 17.65
N GLN A 122 10.29 -4.70 18.26
CA GLN A 122 10.28 -4.02 19.56
C GLN A 122 9.81 -2.57 19.44
N LYS A 123 9.97 -1.98 18.25
CA LYS A 123 9.57 -0.61 17.90
C LYS A 123 8.19 -0.54 17.23
N ASN A 124 7.68 -1.66 16.72
CA ASN A 124 6.34 -1.78 16.13
C ASN A 124 5.19 -1.57 17.14
N LYS A 125 5.43 -1.30 18.43
CA LYS A 125 4.36 -1.05 19.42
C LYS A 125 3.38 0.05 19.00
N LEU A 126 3.80 0.96 18.13
CA LEU A 126 2.96 2.04 17.62
C LEU A 126 1.96 1.60 16.55
N LEU A 127 2.23 0.54 15.78
CA LEU A 127 1.27 -0.01 14.80
C LEU A 127 0.71 -1.37 15.25
N ASP A 128 1.29 -1.96 16.30
CA ASP A 128 0.82 -3.20 16.90
C ASP A 128 -0.56 -3.00 17.55
N GLY A 129 -1.56 -3.70 17.00
CA GLY A 129 -2.93 -3.65 17.51
C GLY A 129 -3.95 -2.94 16.63
N PHE A 130 -3.58 -2.40 15.46
CA PHE A 130 -4.54 -1.94 14.46
C PHE A 130 -4.30 -2.52 13.07
N ASP A 131 -5.38 -2.64 12.29
CA ASP A 131 -5.33 -3.16 10.92
C ASP A 131 -5.70 -2.11 9.85
N LEU A 132 -6.20 -0.95 10.28
CA LEU A 132 -6.62 0.14 9.42
C LEU A 132 -6.47 1.47 10.16
N MET A 133 -5.94 2.46 9.46
CA MET A 133 -5.89 3.85 9.86
C MET A 133 -6.24 4.71 8.66
N ASP A 134 -7.14 5.68 8.84
CA ASP A 134 -7.40 6.74 7.87
C ASP A 134 -7.74 8.05 8.60
N GLN A 135 -8.08 9.10 7.84
CA GLN A 135 -8.43 10.42 8.38
C GLN A 135 -9.63 10.41 9.33
N THR A 136 -10.48 9.37 9.28
CA THR A 136 -11.65 9.25 10.15
C THR A 136 -11.34 8.56 11.47
N GLY A 137 -10.15 7.95 11.59
CA GLY A 137 -9.71 7.22 12.77
C GLY A 137 -9.08 5.88 12.43
N TYR A 138 -8.96 5.02 13.43
CA TYR A 138 -8.31 3.71 13.30
C TYR A 138 -9.19 2.57 13.80
N HIS A 139 -8.95 1.37 13.30
CA HIS A 139 -9.63 0.14 13.72
C HIS A 139 -8.65 -0.79 14.43
N LYS A 140 -9.02 -1.23 15.63
CA LYS A 140 -8.21 -2.16 16.42
C LYS A 140 -8.44 -3.60 15.98
N ILE A 141 -7.39 -4.39 16.03
CA ILE A 141 -7.50 -5.83 15.79
C ILE A 141 -8.35 -6.44 16.91
N GLY A 142 -9.32 -7.28 16.54
CA GLY A 142 -10.21 -7.94 17.49
C GLY A 142 -11.45 -7.15 17.89
N THR A 143 -11.59 -5.90 17.41
CA THR A 143 -12.87 -5.15 17.55
C THR A 143 -13.78 -5.38 16.34
N PRO A 144 -15.09 -5.13 16.46
CA PRO A 144 -15.99 -5.10 15.32
C PRO A 144 -15.57 -4.03 14.30
N LYS A 145 -15.59 -4.35 12.99
CA LYS A 145 -15.19 -3.42 11.91
C LYS A 145 -15.89 -2.06 11.87
N ARG A 146 -17.05 -1.94 12.53
CA ARG A 146 -17.81 -0.69 12.62
C ARG A 146 -17.31 0.23 13.74
N GLU A 147 -16.53 -0.32 14.66
CA GLU A 147 -15.94 0.41 15.77
C GLU A 147 -14.68 1.13 15.26
N ARG A 148 -14.84 2.43 15.02
CA ARG A 148 -13.73 3.33 14.73
C ARG A 148 -13.37 4.04 16.02
N HIS A 149 -12.10 3.98 16.39
CA HIS A 149 -11.58 4.82 17.46
C HIS A 149 -11.15 6.17 16.87
N GLY A 150 -11.17 7.22 17.69
CA GLY A 150 -10.94 8.61 17.26
C GLY A 150 -9.63 8.82 16.49
N ILE A 151 -9.43 10.04 15.97
CA ILE A 151 -8.29 10.38 15.11
C ILE A 151 -6.99 9.91 15.77
N TYR A 152 -6.31 8.98 15.10
CA TYR A 152 -5.01 8.50 15.54
C TYR A 152 -3.99 9.60 15.25
N ASN A 153 -3.43 10.21 16.28
CA ASN A 153 -2.34 11.20 16.15
C ASN A 153 -0.94 10.54 16.06
N GLY A 154 -0.85 9.26 15.71
CA GLY A 154 0.42 8.62 15.35
C GLY A 154 0.46 8.33 13.84
N PRO A 155 1.58 7.91 13.25
CA PRO A 155 2.98 8.14 13.60
C PRO A 155 3.48 9.36 12.80
N HIS A 156 3.02 10.58 13.13
CA HIS A 156 3.49 11.81 12.47
C HIS A 156 5.02 11.98 12.50
N LYS A 157 5.71 11.23 13.37
CA LYS A 157 7.18 11.25 13.49
C LYS A 157 7.92 10.54 12.34
N TRP A 158 7.30 9.56 11.68
CA TRP A 158 7.94 8.74 10.62
C TRP A 158 7.28 8.91 9.26
N MET A 159 6.00 9.30 9.26
CA MET A 159 5.17 9.42 8.07
C MET A 159 4.19 10.60 8.24
N PRO A 160 4.68 11.86 8.24
CA PRO A 160 3.85 13.04 8.50
C PRO A 160 2.68 13.17 7.51
N ASP A 161 2.82 12.63 6.30
CA ASP A 161 1.86 12.79 5.20
C ASP A 161 0.99 11.55 4.93
N VAL A 162 1.13 10.46 5.70
CA VAL A 162 0.35 9.24 5.45
C VAL A 162 -1.07 9.39 5.99
N THR A 163 -2.02 9.34 5.07
CA THR A 163 -3.45 9.52 5.34
C THR A 163 -4.21 8.20 5.36
N TYR A 164 -3.57 7.11 4.91
CA TYR A 164 -4.14 5.77 4.91
C TYR A 164 -3.08 4.69 5.15
N LEU A 165 -3.35 3.78 6.09
CA LEU A 165 -2.59 2.55 6.32
C LEU A 165 -3.55 1.38 6.44
N LYS A 166 -3.21 0.25 5.80
CA LYS A 166 -3.95 -1.00 5.94
C LYS A 166 -2.99 -2.17 6.09
N ARG A 167 -3.25 -3.01 7.08
CA ARG A 167 -2.42 -4.17 7.40
C ARG A 167 -2.59 -5.26 6.33
N LEU A 168 -1.47 -5.71 5.77
CA LEU A 168 -1.40 -6.82 4.82
C LEU A 168 -0.93 -8.11 5.53
N GLY A 169 -0.19 -7.98 6.63
CA GLY A 169 0.37 -9.08 7.43
C GLY A 169 0.95 -8.57 8.76
N PRO A 170 1.65 -9.42 9.54
CA PRO A 170 2.08 -9.08 10.90
C PRO A 170 2.83 -7.75 11.04
N ASN A 171 3.79 -7.49 10.13
CA ASN A 171 4.66 -6.31 10.13
C ASN A 171 4.69 -5.62 8.75
N VAL A 172 3.63 -5.78 7.96
CA VAL A 172 3.56 -5.23 6.60
C VAL A 172 2.22 -4.53 6.37
N TYR A 173 2.30 -3.33 5.81
CA TYR A 173 1.14 -2.49 5.54
C TYR A 173 1.22 -1.93 4.12
N SER A 174 0.06 -1.76 3.49
CA SER A 174 -0.09 -0.80 2.39
C SER A 174 -0.25 0.59 2.98
N TYR A 175 0.40 1.59 2.40
CA TYR A 175 0.23 2.99 2.77
C TYR A 175 -0.17 3.84 1.57
N SER A 176 -0.81 4.98 1.86
CA SER A 176 -1.09 6.04 0.91
C SER A 176 -1.03 7.39 1.63
N THR A 177 -0.41 8.38 1.00
CA THR A 177 -0.51 9.78 1.41
C THR A 177 -1.70 10.47 0.74
N MET A 178 -2.23 9.91 -0.36
CA MET A 178 -3.47 10.39 -0.96
C MET A 178 -4.61 10.32 0.04
N THR A 179 -5.24 11.47 0.29
CA THR A 179 -6.53 11.51 0.99
C THR A 179 -7.52 10.67 0.18
N PRO A 180 -8.13 9.61 0.75
CA PRO A 180 -9.19 8.89 0.08
C PRO A 180 -10.34 9.88 -0.19
N ARG A 181 -10.67 10.14 -1.46
CA ARG A 181 -11.82 10.96 -1.84
C ARG A 181 -13.13 10.23 -1.64
#